data_AF-A0A2U1NTS5-F1
#
_entry.id   AF-A0A2U1NTS5-F1
#
_cell.length_a   1.000
_cell.length_b   1.000
_cell.length_c   1.000
_cell.angle_alpha   90.00
_cell.angle_beta   90.00
_cell.angle_gamma   90.00
#
_symmetry.space_group_name_H-M   'P 1'
#
loop_
_entity.id
_entity.type
_entity.pdbx_description
1 polymer ?
#
loop_
_entity_poly.entity_id
_entity_poly.type
_entity_poly.pdbx_seq_one_letter_code
_entity_poly.pdbx_strand_id
1 'polypeptide(L)'
;MEDSHYSSSSSTWGTILSSIKRLKLRGIDLLSLCVRKIGNGVSCRFWEDIWCGTQPLKMQFPRIFLLESVRECSVADRLSIQDWTSVLRRQPRGGAEMSQFSDLKSLIQGVVLSNSSDSWLWSLGTSNGFSVASVRTLVDSNILDTFVDIAVAIGCDGGHYSG
;
A
#
# COMPACT_ATOMS: atom_id res chain seq x y z
N MET A 1 -31.81 -33.80 -24.46
CA MET A 1 -31.20 -33.43 -23.16
C MET A 1 -29.94 -32.67 -23.52
N GLU A 2 -30.02 -31.35 -23.48
CA GLU A 2 -28.93 -30.44 -23.88
C GLU A 2 -27.87 -30.38 -22.77
N ASP A 3 -26.66 -30.81 -23.10
CA ASP A 3 -25.47 -30.56 -22.30
C ASP A 3 -25.05 -29.10 -22.52
N SER A 4 -25.31 -28.29 -21.51
CA SER A 4 -24.96 -26.88 -21.46
C SER A 4 -23.47 -26.75 -21.15
N HIS A 5 -22.70 -26.36 -22.16
CA HIS A 5 -21.33 -25.87 -22.00
C HIS A 5 -21.34 -24.61 -21.11
N TYR A 6 -20.98 -24.78 -19.83
CA TYR A 6 -20.72 -23.67 -18.91
C TYR A 6 -19.44 -22.95 -19.36
N SER A 7 -19.58 -21.96 -20.24
CA SER A 7 -18.52 -21.01 -20.54
C SER A 7 -18.20 -20.24 -19.27
N SER A 8 -17.05 -20.53 -18.67
CA SER A 8 -16.53 -19.86 -17.48
C SER A 8 -16.12 -18.44 -17.86
N SER A 9 -17.10 -17.54 -17.94
CA SER A 9 -16.88 -16.13 -18.21
C SER A 9 -16.16 -15.48 -17.02
N SER A 10 -14.91 -15.05 -17.24
CA SER A 10 -14.17 -14.24 -16.27
C SER A 10 -15.00 -13.00 -15.93
N SER A 11 -15.30 -12.79 -14.65
CA SER A 11 -16.02 -11.60 -14.20
C SER A 11 -15.23 -10.34 -14.57
N THR A 12 -15.93 -9.22 -14.76
CA THR A 12 -15.29 -7.91 -15.00
C THR A 12 -14.22 -7.60 -13.96
N TRP A 13 -14.46 -7.95 -12.69
CA TRP A 13 -13.48 -7.81 -11.62
C TRP A 13 -12.27 -8.74 -11.78
N GLY A 14 -12.49 -9.99 -12.19
CA GLY A 14 -11.41 -10.93 -12.51
C GLY A 14 -10.49 -10.40 -13.61
N THR A 15 -11.06 -9.75 -14.63
CA THR A 15 -10.31 -9.12 -15.74
C THR A 15 -9.52 -7.89 -15.29
N ILE A 16 -10.06 -7.08 -14.38
CA ILE A 16 -9.34 -5.94 -13.79
C ILE A 16 -8.16 -6.46 -12.96
N LEU A 17 -8.40 -7.44 -12.08
CA LEU A 17 -7.34 -8.04 -11.25
C LEU A 17 -6.26 -8.71 -12.09
N SER A 18 -6.61 -9.40 -13.17
CA SER A 18 -5.62 -10.00 -14.07
C SER A 18 -4.78 -8.93 -14.78
N SER A 19 -5.38 -7.80 -15.14
CA SER A 19 -4.66 -6.66 -15.74
C SER A 19 -3.69 -6.01 -14.75
N ILE A 20 -4.12 -5.80 -13.49
CA ILE A 20 -3.24 -5.29 -12.42
C ILE A 20 -2.05 -6.24 -12.19
N LYS A 21 -2.29 -7.55 -12.14
CA LYS A 21 -1.23 -8.56 -12.00
C LYS A 21 -0.23 -8.48 -13.17
N ARG A 22 -0.72 -8.35 -14.41
CA ARG A 22 0.12 -8.21 -15.60
C ARG A 22 0.99 -6.94 -15.56
N LEU A 23 0.45 -5.83 -15.08
CA LEU A 23 1.22 -4.58 -14.90
C LEU A 23 2.31 -4.76 -13.83
N LYS A 24 2.00 -5.44 -12.73
CA LYS A 24 2.98 -5.74 -11.67
C LYS A 24 4.15 -6.59 -12.18
N LEU A 25 3.89 -7.56 -13.06
CA LEU A 25 4.94 -8.34 -13.72
C LEU A 25 5.84 -7.51 -14.66
N ARG A 26 5.37 -6.34 -15.10
CA ARG A 26 6.13 -5.37 -15.90
C ARG A 26 6.77 -4.28 -15.04
N GLY A 27 6.86 -4.47 -13.72
CA GLY A 27 7.47 -3.52 -12.80
C GLY A 27 6.58 -2.35 -12.38
N ILE A 28 5.30 -2.35 -12.77
CA ILE A 28 4.34 -1.30 -12.40
C ILE A 28 3.43 -1.84 -11.29
N ASP A 29 3.77 -1.55 -10.02
CA ASP A 29 2.90 -1.91 -8.90
C ASP A 29 1.78 -0.87 -8.73
N LEU A 30 0.75 -0.96 -9.57
CA LEU A 30 -0.34 0.03 -9.61
C LEU A 30 -1.01 0.23 -8.23
N LEU A 31 -1.08 -0.83 -7.40
CA LEU A 31 -1.71 -0.74 -6.08
C LEU A 31 -0.83 -0.03 -5.04
N SER A 32 0.48 0.03 -5.22
CA SER A 32 1.37 0.78 -4.31
C SER A 32 1.16 2.29 -4.42
N LEU A 33 0.53 2.75 -5.51
CA LEU A 33 0.14 4.15 -5.73
C LEU A 33 -1.15 4.53 -4.98
N CYS A 34 -1.88 3.54 -4.45
CA CYS A 34 -3.01 3.79 -3.55
C CYS A 34 -2.50 3.90 -2.11
N VAL A 35 -2.45 5.13 -1.59
CA VAL A 35 -2.06 5.40 -0.20
C VAL A 35 -3.31 5.62 0.63
N ARG A 36 -3.37 5.02 1.82
CA ARG A 36 -4.48 5.26 2.74
C ARG A 36 -4.38 6.68 3.30
N LYS A 37 -5.48 7.42 3.25
CA LYS A 37 -5.65 8.69 3.95
C LYS A 37 -6.55 8.46 5.15
N ILE A 38 -6.00 8.67 6.33
CA ILE A 38 -6.75 8.54 7.58
C ILE A 38 -7.67 9.73 7.78
N GLY A 39 -8.93 9.42 8.00
CA GLY A 39 -9.96 10.36 8.42
C GLY A 39 -10.26 10.11 9.90
N ASN A 40 -11.34 9.38 10.16
CA ASN A 40 -11.80 9.01 11.51
C ASN A 40 -11.13 7.76 12.06
N GLY A 41 -10.37 7.02 11.25
CA GLY A 41 -9.59 5.85 11.65
C GLY A 41 -10.41 4.57 11.89
N VAL A 42 -11.72 4.58 11.65
CA VAL A 42 -12.62 3.45 11.97
C VAL A 42 -12.45 2.29 10.99
N SER A 43 -12.17 2.58 9.72
CA SER A 43 -12.06 1.57 8.65
C SER A 43 -10.61 1.17 8.35
N CYS A 44 -9.67 1.60 9.18
CA CYS A 44 -8.27 1.29 9.06
C CYS A 44 -7.79 0.51 10.29
N ARG A 45 -7.14 -0.63 10.05
CA ARG A 45 -6.62 -1.49 11.12
C ARG A 45 -5.28 -0.96 11.61
N PHE A 46 -5.17 -0.76 12.92
CA PHE A 46 -4.00 -0.14 13.54
C PHE A 46 -2.69 -0.89 13.24
N TRP A 47 -2.69 -2.22 13.30
CA TRP A 47 -1.48 -3.02 13.16
C TRP A 47 -1.19 -3.49 11.74
N GLU A 48 -2.25 -3.67 10.94
CA GLU A 48 -2.22 -4.41 9.68
C GLU A 48 -2.10 -3.50 8.44
N ASP A 49 -2.73 -2.33 8.48
CA ASP A 49 -2.75 -1.43 7.34
C ASP A 49 -1.57 -0.44 7.41
N ILE A 50 -1.15 0.08 6.25
CA ILE A 50 -0.14 1.15 6.16
C ILE A 50 -0.87 2.49 6.25
N TRP A 51 -0.90 3.06 7.46
CA TRP A 51 -1.55 4.34 7.71
C TRP A 51 -0.64 5.37 8.38
N CYS A 52 0.49 4.93 8.93
CA CYS A 52 1.52 5.77 9.51
C CYS A 52 2.91 5.19 9.17
N GLY A 53 3.77 6.01 8.57
CA GLY A 53 5.06 5.56 8.03
C GLY A 53 4.92 4.82 6.69
N THR A 54 5.85 3.90 6.41
CA THR A 54 6.00 3.23 5.10
C THR A 54 5.60 1.76 5.09
N GLN A 55 5.36 1.16 6.26
CA GLN A 55 5.00 -0.26 6.39
C GLN A 55 4.05 -0.47 7.59
N PRO A 56 3.33 -1.60 7.66
CA PRO A 56 2.40 -1.86 8.77
C PRO A 56 3.10 -1.81 10.14
N LEU A 57 2.43 -1.28 11.16
CA LEU A 57 3.02 -1.11 12.49
C LEU A 57 3.45 -2.44 13.12
N LYS A 58 2.79 -3.56 12.78
CA LYS A 58 3.22 -4.89 13.27
C LYS A 58 4.59 -5.31 12.76
N MET A 59 5.01 -4.80 11.60
CA MET A 59 6.33 -5.06 11.01
C MET A 59 7.40 -4.14 11.63
N GLN A 60 7.03 -2.90 11.98
CA GLN A 60 7.93 -1.95 12.65
C GLN A 60 8.15 -2.30 14.13
N PHE A 61 7.08 -2.69 14.82
CA PHE A 61 7.06 -2.91 16.28
C PHE A 61 6.53 -4.31 16.64
N PRO A 62 7.15 -5.38 16.12
CA PRO A 62 6.65 -6.75 16.27
C PRO A 62 6.54 -7.20 17.73
N ARG A 63 7.40 -6.72 18.63
CA ARG A 63 7.36 -7.09 20.04
C ARG A 63 6.12 -6.53 20.74
N ILE A 64 5.70 -5.33 20.37
CA ILE A 64 4.50 -4.71 20.94
C ILE A 64 3.24 -5.34 20.36
N PHE A 65 3.24 -5.64 19.05
CA PHE A 65 2.15 -6.37 18.42
C PHE A 65 1.92 -7.75 19.06
N LEU A 66 2.97 -8.44 19.52
CA LEU A 66 2.81 -9.71 20.25
C LEU A 66 2.14 -9.53 21.62
N LEU A 67 2.26 -8.37 22.24
CA LEU A 67 1.62 -8.04 23.51
C LEU A 67 0.18 -7.54 23.34
N GLU A 68 -0.26 -7.22 22.13
CA GLU A 68 -1.61 -6.78 21.84
C GLU A 68 -2.67 -7.84 22.22
N SER A 69 -3.66 -7.41 23.00
CA SER A 69 -4.80 -8.23 23.40
C SER A 69 -5.84 -8.31 22.29
N VAL A 70 -6.11 -7.20 21.60
CA VAL A 70 -7.11 -7.12 20.52
C VAL A 70 -6.43 -6.72 19.22
N ARG A 71 -6.08 -7.72 18.39
CA ARG A 71 -5.31 -7.51 17.16
C ARG A 71 -6.10 -6.85 16.03
N GLU A 72 -7.41 -7.09 15.98
CA GLU A 72 -8.33 -6.49 15.01
C GLU A 72 -8.87 -5.12 15.47
N CYS A 73 -7.99 -4.30 16.06
CA CYS A 73 -8.35 -2.95 16.49
C CYS A 73 -8.17 -1.93 15.37
N SER A 74 -9.06 -0.94 15.33
CA SER A 74 -8.95 0.18 14.41
C SER A 74 -7.96 1.23 14.89
N VAL A 75 -7.59 2.16 13.99
CA VAL A 75 -6.77 3.32 14.34
C VAL A 75 -7.50 4.20 15.36
N ALA A 76 -8.82 4.38 15.20
CA ALA A 76 -9.66 5.12 16.14
C ALA A 76 -9.61 4.53 17.56
N ASP A 77 -9.67 3.20 17.67
CA ASP A 77 -9.65 2.50 18.96
C ASP A 77 -8.32 2.69 19.69
N ARG A 78 -7.20 2.85 18.98
CA ARG A 78 -5.87 2.91 19.59
C ARG A 78 -5.39 4.33 19.86
N LEU A 79 -5.75 5.29 18.99
CA LEU A 79 -5.37 6.69 19.20
C LEU A 79 -6.19 7.37 20.31
N SER A 80 -7.37 6.84 20.65
CA SER A 80 -8.21 7.36 21.73
C SER A 80 -7.80 6.89 23.13
N ILE A 81 -6.89 5.92 23.22
CA ILE A 81 -6.51 5.31 24.50
C ILE A 81 -5.48 6.17 25.22
N GLN A 82 -5.76 6.44 26.48
CA GLN A 82 -4.81 7.10 27.39
C GLN A 82 -3.92 6.08 28.11
N ASP A 83 -4.45 4.90 28.41
CA ASP A 83 -3.74 3.86 29.14
C ASP A 83 -3.58 2.55 28.35
N TRP A 84 -2.34 2.28 27.95
CA TRP A 84 -1.95 1.08 27.23
C TRP A 84 -1.98 -0.20 28.08
N THR A 85 -2.10 -0.12 29.41
CA THR A 85 -2.29 -1.30 30.27
C THR A 85 -3.55 -2.10 29.89
N SER A 86 -4.57 -1.41 29.37
CA SER A 86 -5.88 -2.00 29.03
C SER A 86 -5.87 -2.81 27.74
N VAL A 87 -4.93 -2.53 26.83
CA VAL A 87 -4.85 -3.18 25.52
C VAL A 87 -3.66 -4.11 25.38
N LEU A 88 -2.66 -4.00 26.24
CA LEU A 88 -1.54 -4.93 26.28
C LEU A 88 -1.80 -6.01 27.33
N ARG A 89 -1.52 -7.27 26.99
CA ARG A 89 -1.64 -8.43 27.90
C ARG A 89 -0.76 -8.30 29.14
N ARG A 90 0.32 -7.52 29.02
CA ARG A 90 1.24 -7.12 30.09
C ARG A 90 2.01 -5.89 29.65
N GLN A 91 2.62 -5.19 30.59
CA GLN A 91 3.52 -4.08 30.28
C GLN A 91 4.75 -4.55 29.48
N PRO A 92 5.23 -3.72 28.52
CA PRO A 92 6.52 -3.91 27.87
C PRO A 92 7.63 -3.97 28.93
N ARG A 93 8.51 -4.95 28.81
CA ARG A 93 9.71 -5.06 29.63
C ARG A 93 10.79 -4.10 29.12
N GLY A 94 11.88 -3.97 29.86
CA GLY A 94 13.05 -3.18 29.42
C GLY A 94 13.68 -3.68 28.11
N GLY A 95 14.72 -2.97 27.67
CA GLY A 95 15.43 -3.27 26.43
C GLY A 95 14.56 -3.02 25.19
N ALA A 96 14.59 -3.93 24.23
CA ALA A 96 13.95 -3.71 22.93
C ALA A 96 12.41 -3.76 22.94
N GLU A 97 11.76 -4.32 23.98
CA GLU A 97 10.31 -4.11 24.16
C GLU A 97 10.03 -2.62 24.47
N MET A 98 10.67 -2.05 25.49
CA MET A 98 10.48 -0.64 25.85
C MET A 98 10.89 0.33 24.74
N SER A 99 11.99 0.05 24.01
CA SER A 99 12.41 0.86 22.86
C SER A 99 11.30 0.92 21.80
N GLN A 100 10.83 -0.24 21.32
CA GLN A 100 9.76 -0.29 20.32
C GLN A 100 8.47 0.39 20.81
N PHE A 101 8.16 0.28 22.11
CA PHE A 101 6.98 0.94 22.67
C PHE A 101 7.12 2.46 22.71
N SER A 102 8.29 2.97 23.06
CA SER A 102 8.61 4.40 23.02
C SER A 102 8.51 4.94 21.60
N ASP A 103 9.12 4.23 20.65
CA ASP A 103 9.15 4.61 19.23
C ASP A 103 7.74 4.58 18.62
N LEU A 104 6.94 3.57 18.93
CA LEU A 104 5.53 3.50 18.54
C LEU A 104 4.75 4.71 19.04
N LYS A 105 4.85 5.02 20.34
CA LYS A 105 4.14 6.17 20.92
C LYS A 105 4.56 7.48 20.28
N SER A 106 5.87 7.67 20.05
CA SER A 106 6.40 8.86 19.39
C SER A 106 5.87 8.99 17.95
N LEU A 107 5.83 7.88 17.21
CA LEU A 107 5.35 7.86 15.83
C LEU A 107 3.88 8.27 15.73
N ILE A 108 3.02 7.76 16.62
CA ILE A 108 1.58 7.99 16.56
C ILE A 108 1.12 9.30 17.23
N GLN A 109 1.95 9.92 18.08
CA GLN A 109 1.60 11.10 18.86
C GLN A 109 1.17 12.30 17.99
N GLY A 110 1.73 12.44 16.79
CA GLY A 110 1.41 13.54 15.87
C GLY A 110 0.15 13.32 15.02
N VAL A 111 -0.51 12.17 15.14
CA VAL A 111 -1.66 11.85 14.28
C VAL A 111 -2.93 12.44 14.86
N VAL A 112 -3.57 13.31 14.08
CA VAL A 112 -4.87 13.91 14.42
C VAL A 112 -5.95 13.34 13.52
N LEU A 113 -6.94 12.70 14.13
CA LEU A 113 -8.12 12.18 13.43
C LEU A 113 -9.07 13.32 13.08
N SER A 114 -9.81 13.15 11.99
CA SER A 114 -10.88 14.07 11.56
C SER A 114 -12.24 13.40 11.63
N ASN A 115 -13.31 14.18 11.50
CA ASN A 115 -14.68 13.65 11.46
C ASN A 115 -15.05 13.05 10.09
N SER A 116 -14.14 13.06 9.12
CA SER A 116 -14.37 12.48 7.80
C SER A 116 -14.04 10.98 7.77
N SER A 117 -14.68 10.19 6.92
CA SER A 117 -14.33 8.78 6.75
C SER A 117 -12.92 8.62 6.19
N ASP A 118 -12.26 7.50 6.50
CA ASP A 118 -11.00 7.16 5.84
C ASP A 118 -11.22 7.02 4.32
N SER A 119 -10.19 7.36 3.56
CA SER A 119 -10.25 7.38 2.10
C SER A 119 -8.94 6.90 1.48
N TRP A 120 -8.93 6.72 0.17
CA TRP A 120 -7.73 6.38 -0.58
C TRP A 120 -7.28 7.59 -1.39
N LEU A 121 -5.99 7.88 -1.32
CA LEU A 121 -5.32 8.85 -2.18
C LEU A 121 -4.54 8.11 -3.25
N TRP A 122 -4.55 8.70 -4.44
CA TRP A 122 -3.67 8.29 -5.51
C TRP A 122 -2.39 9.13 -5.41
N SER A 123 -1.23 8.50 -5.28
CA SER A 123 0.05 9.18 -5.08
C SER A 123 0.72 9.62 -6.38
N LEU A 124 0.14 9.31 -7.54
CA LEU A 124 0.69 9.63 -8.85
C LEU A 124 0.05 10.91 -9.41
N GLY A 125 0.88 11.93 -9.66
CA GLY A 125 0.45 13.21 -10.22
C GLY A 125 0.45 14.35 -9.19
N THR A 126 0.08 15.55 -9.64
CA THR A 126 0.08 16.79 -8.84
C THR A 126 -1.28 17.10 -8.20
N SER A 127 -2.35 16.42 -8.62
CA SER A 127 -3.68 16.55 -8.04
C SER A 127 -3.95 15.42 -7.05
N ASN A 128 -4.70 15.71 -5.97
CA ASN A 128 -5.17 14.72 -5.00
C ASN A 128 -6.23 13.78 -5.63
N GLY A 129 -5.87 12.99 -6.64
CA GLY A 129 -6.82 12.13 -7.33
C GLY A 129 -6.22 11.27 -8.44
N PHE A 130 -7.01 10.27 -8.85
CA PHE A 130 -6.66 9.40 -9.96
C PHE A 130 -6.74 10.16 -11.29
N SER A 131 -5.72 9.98 -12.14
CA SER A 131 -5.70 10.54 -13.49
C SER A 131 -5.25 9.47 -14.49
N VAL A 132 -6.08 9.25 -15.52
CA VAL A 132 -5.74 8.34 -16.63
C VAL A 132 -4.48 8.81 -17.35
N ALA A 133 -4.30 10.13 -17.50
CA ALA A 133 -3.11 10.68 -18.13
C ALA A 133 -1.84 10.32 -17.35
N SER A 134 -1.85 10.48 -16.02
CA SER A 134 -0.71 10.13 -15.17
C SER A 134 -0.39 8.64 -15.21
N VAL A 135 -1.42 7.78 -15.13
CA VAL A 135 -1.23 6.32 -15.23
C VAL A 135 -0.68 5.94 -16.62
N ARG A 136 -1.19 6.56 -17.68
CA ARG A 136 -0.72 6.31 -19.04
C ARG A 136 0.75 6.70 -19.18
N THR A 137 1.16 7.87 -18.72
CA THR A 137 2.57 8.27 -18.74
C THR A 137 3.46 7.28 -17.99
N LEU A 138 3.05 6.82 -16.80
CA LEU A 138 3.79 5.81 -16.04
C LEU A 138 3.93 4.49 -16.83
N VAL A 139 2.85 4.04 -17.47
CA VAL A 139 2.85 2.83 -18.28
C VAL A 139 3.74 2.99 -19.52
N ASP A 140 3.61 4.12 -20.22
CA ASP A 140 4.39 4.40 -21.42
C ASP A 140 5.89 4.47 -21.07
N SER A 141 6.29 5.16 -19.98
CA SER A 141 7.69 5.18 -19.54
C SER A 141 8.23 3.79 -19.22
N ASN A 142 7.52 2.99 -18.42
CA ASN A 142 8.00 1.66 -18.05
C ASN A 142 8.04 0.66 -19.21
N ILE A 143 7.16 0.81 -20.21
CA ILE A 143 7.15 -0.05 -21.39
C ILE A 143 8.21 0.42 -22.39
N LEU A 144 8.32 1.71 -22.65
CA LEU A 144 9.24 2.27 -23.63
C LEU A 144 10.69 2.19 -23.16
N ASP A 145 10.99 2.40 -21.88
CA ASP A 145 12.34 2.23 -21.34
C ASP A 145 12.82 0.79 -21.50
N THR A 146 11.94 -0.21 -21.32
CA THR A 146 12.31 -1.62 -21.61
C THR A 146 12.62 -1.88 -23.09
N PHE A 147 12.08 -1.09 -24.03
CA PHE A 147 12.43 -1.20 -25.45
C PHE A 147 13.74 -0.50 -25.78
N VAL A 148 14.06 0.62 -25.12
CA VAL A 148 15.34 1.32 -25.31
C VAL A 148 16.49 0.46 -24.78
N ASP A 149 16.35 -0.16 -23.61
CA ASP A 149 17.36 -1.08 -23.08
C ASP A 149 17.60 -2.30 -23.97
N ILE A 150 16.53 -2.84 -24.57
CA ILE A 150 16.64 -3.94 -25.55
C ILE A 150 17.29 -3.45 -26.85
N ALA A 151 16.92 -2.28 -27.37
CA ALA A 151 17.50 -1.74 -28.61
C ALA A 151 19.00 -1.40 -28.45
N VAL A 152 19.40 -0.89 -27.30
CA VAL A 152 20.81 -0.65 -26.93
C VAL A 152 21.55 -1.98 -26.75
N ALA A 153 20.94 -2.99 -26.13
CA ALA A 153 21.54 -4.31 -25.96
C ALA A 153 21.65 -5.11 -27.27
N ILE A 154 20.80 -4.86 -28.27
CA ILE A 154 20.87 -5.49 -29.60
C ILE A 154 21.85 -4.73 -30.53
N GLY A 155 22.38 -3.57 -30.12
CA GLY A 155 23.38 -2.85 -30.89
C GLY A 155 22.86 -2.32 -32.23
N CYS A 156 21.61 -1.84 -32.26
CA CYS A 156 21.07 -1.15 -33.43
C CYS A 156 21.55 0.30 -33.46
N ASP A 157 22.85 0.52 -33.63
CA ASP A 157 23.40 1.84 -33.94
C ASP A 157 23.09 2.13 -35.41
N GLY A 158 22.14 3.04 -35.63
CA GLY A 158 21.75 3.50 -36.96
C GLY A 158 22.93 4.22 -37.62
N GLY A 159 23.62 3.49 -38.51
CA GLY A 159 24.69 4.02 -39.32
C GLY A 159 24.26 5.27 -40.09
N HIS A 160 24.85 6.39 -39.69
CA HIS A 160 24.92 7.62 -40.46
C HIS A 160 25.64 7.32 -41.79
N TYR A 161 24.96 7.48 -42.92
CA TYR A 161 25.61 7.67 -44.21
C TYR A 161 25.05 8.92 -44.86
N SER A 162 25.77 10.03 -44.64
CA SER A 162 25.80 11.16 -45.55
C SER A 162 26.78 10.84 -46.69
N GLY A 163 26.40 11.15 -47.94
CA GLY A 163 27.26 11.03 -49.11
C GLY A 163 26.47 10.63 -50.35
#